data_AF-A0A845CMI5-F1
#
_entry.id   AF-A0A845CMI5-F1
#
_cell.length_a   1.000
_cell.length_b   1.000
_cell.length_c   1.000
_cell.angle_alpha   90.00
_cell.angle_beta   90.00
_cell.angle_gamma   90.00
#
_symmetry.space_group_name_H-M   'P 1'
#
loop_
_entity.id
_entity.type
_entity.pdbx_description
1 polymer ?
#
loop_
_entity_poly.entity_id
_entity_poly.type
_entity_poly.pdbx_seq_one_letter_code
_entity_poly.pdbx_strand_id
1 'polypeptide(L)'
;MPYEEFEDASYTELRKNILKAKDSNEQREFLDALRSSSKFPDWIRTRVKIEQGESLPILEEPLTESEFKEPPKSTEKWIFDTWESISPANASRVTFWGFMTLRHIEKGRIKSYYLAANGGAQAGGLERIDRALKEGKDIDIIARTALRRMSGLPEARGNRSVYVNCPFSRAWWRRYMAQEVREQSDAEMADIIKVLTVSQSYWEGLINLVVSRNSVLGDAKVRTALIWALSDFINDEDKHYLFHEKVLGRIQRLIGIRSAWQELGVFSVKEIKEIIKEGFIPSAQP
;
A
#
# COMPACT_ATOMS: atom_id res chain seq x y z
N MET A 1 15.31 -17.56 -4.49
CA MET A 1 15.71 -16.97 -5.78
C MET A 1 14.98 -15.64 -5.95
N PRO A 2 15.46 -14.70 -6.79
CA PRO A 2 14.67 -13.51 -7.11
C PRO A 2 13.40 -13.90 -7.89
N TYR A 3 12.30 -13.18 -7.68
CA TYR A 3 11.08 -13.31 -8.47
C TYR A 3 11.21 -12.55 -9.79
N GLU A 4 10.40 -12.93 -10.78
CA GLU A 4 10.25 -12.09 -11.98
C GLU A 4 9.75 -10.69 -11.60
N GLU A 5 10.35 -9.68 -12.22
CA GLU A 5 9.97 -8.29 -12.01
C GLU A 5 10.39 -7.42 -13.20
N PHE A 6 9.97 -6.16 -13.20
CA PHE A 6 10.52 -5.20 -14.15
C PHE A 6 11.97 -4.84 -13.81
N GLU A 7 12.81 -4.71 -14.83
CA GLU A 7 14.13 -4.10 -14.68
C GLU A 7 13.96 -2.65 -14.23
N ASP A 8 14.60 -2.29 -13.11
CA ASP A 8 14.34 -1.04 -12.40
C ASP A 8 14.68 0.20 -13.25
N ALA A 9 15.72 0.11 -14.08
CA ALA A 9 16.14 1.17 -14.99
C ALA A 9 15.10 1.47 -16.07
N SER A 10 14.68 0.46 -16.85
CA SER A 10 13.69 0.65 -17.91
C SER A 10 12.31 1.03 -17.36
N TYR A 11 11.90 0.48 -16.21
CA TYR A 11 10.65 0.89 -15.59
C TYR A 11 10.67 2.33 -15.05
N THR A 12 11.82 2.77 -14.53
CA THR A 12 12.02 4.16 -14.12
C THR A 12 11.99 5.11 -15.31
N GLU A 13 12.62 4.74 -16.41
CA GLU A 13 12.60 5.52 -17.65
C GLU A 13 11.17 5.66 -18.22
N LEU A 14 10.42 4.56 -18.30
CA LEU A 14 9.03 4.57 -18.73
C LEU A 14 8.21 5.61 -17.95
N ARG A 15 8.28 5.58 -16.62
CA ARG A 15 7.51 6.48 -15.75
C ARG A 15 7.94 7.94 -15.94
N LYS A 16 9.25 8.19 -16.04
CA LYS A 16 9.78 9.53 -16.30
C LYS A 16 9.23 10.07 -17.63
N ASN A 17 9.18 9.23 -18.67
CA ASN A 17 8.65 9.64 -19.97
C ASN A 17 7.16 9.99 -19.89
N ILE A 18 6.33 9.14 -19.25
CA ILE A 18 4.89 9.42 -19.06
C ILE A 18 4.67 10.69 -18.22
N LEU A 19 5.50 10.95 -17.21
CA LEU A 19 5.31 12.07 -16.28
C LEU A 19 6.07 13.35 -16.67
N LYS A 20 6.81 13.33 -17.79
CA LYS A 20 7.69 14.41 -18.24
C LYS A 20 6.92 15.72 -18.49
N ALA A 21 5.77 15.63 -19.13
CA ALA A 21 4.94 16.77 -19.48
C ALA A 21 3.46 16.45 -19.28
N LYS A 22 2.75 17.38 -18.63
CA LYS A 22 1.31 17.27 -18.39
C LYS A 22 0.55 17.26 -19.71
N ASP A 23 -0.44 16.38 -19.79
CA ASP A 23 -1.37 16.22 -20.91
C ASP A 23 -0.69 15.89 -22.26
N SER A 24 0.53 15.37 -22.19
CA SER A 24 1.36 15.02 -23.35
C SER A 24 0.82 13.84 -24.17
N ASN A 25 1.31 13.71 -25.40
CA ASN A 25 0.97 12.56 -26.26
C ASN A 25 1.34 11.23 -25.60
N GLU A 26 2.46 11.15 -24.88
CA GLU A 26 2.84 9.93 -24.16
C GLU A 26 1.81 9.56 -23.09
N GLN A 27 1.27 10.53 -22.35
CA GLN A 27 0.18 10.27 -21.40
C GLN A 27 -1.09 9.80 -22.11
N ARG A 28 -1.43 10.41 -23.25
CA ARG A 28 -2.60 10.03 -24.05
C ARG A 28 -2.46 8.61 -24.61
N GLU A 29 -1.29 8.25 -25.12
CA GLU A 29 -0.99 6.89 -25.60
C GLU A 29 -1.06 5.87 -24.46
N PHE A 30 -0.49 6.20 -23.30
CA PHE A 30 -0.59 5.36 -22.11
C PHE A 30 -2.05 5.15 -21.67
N LEU A 31 -2.86 6.21 -21.64
CA LEU A 31 -4.28 6.12 -21.32
C LEU A 31 -5.08 5.35 -22.37
N ASP A 32 -4.80 5.52 -23.67
CA ASP A 32 -5.46 4.75 -24.73
C ASP A 32 -5.11 3.26 -24.64
N ALA A 33 -3.85 2.93 -24.35
CA ALA A 33 -3.42 1.55 -24.12
C ALA A 33 -4.19 0.91 -22.96
N LEU A 34 -4.38 1.63 -21.85
CA LEU A 34 -5.13 1.17 -20.68
C LEU A 34 -6.59 0.79 -20.97
N ARG A 35 -7.20 1.31 -22.05
CA ARG A 35 -8.58 0.96 -22.43
C ARG A 35 -8.74 -0.52 -22.78
N SER A 36 -7.66 -1.17 -23.23
CA SER A 36 -7.67 -2.57 -23.64
C SER A 36 -6.71 -3.42 -22.85
N SER A 37 -7.22 -4.49 -22.24
CA SER A 37 -6.41 -5.45 -21.50
C SER A 37 -5.56 -6.35 -22.40
N SER A 38 -5.73 -6.30 -23.72
CA SER A 38 -4.78 -6.90 -24.69
C SER A 38 -3.70 -5.93 -25.14
N LYS A 39 -4.04 -4.65 -25.39
CA LYS A 39 -3.06 -3.65 -25.87
C LYS A 39 -2.11 -3.19 -24.77
N PHE A 40 -2.61 -3.05 -23.54
CA PHE A 40 -1.81 -2.52 -22.44
C PHE A 40 -0.58 -3.38 -22.13
N PRO A 41 -0.68 -4.72 -22.02
CA PRO A 41 0.50 -5.55 -21.82
C PRO A 41 1.56 -5.42 -22.91
N ASP A 42 1.13 -5.42 -24.18
CA ASP A 42 2.05 -5.24 -25.31
C ASP A 42 2.75 -3.87 -25.24
N TRP A 43 1.99 -2.82 -24.95
CA TRP A 43 2.52 -1.47 -24.79
C TRP A 43 3.60 -1.40 -23.69
N ILE A 44 3.39 -2.07 -22.55
CA ILE A 44 4.39 -2.14 -21.47
C ILE A 44 5.63 -2.95 -21.89
N ARG A 45 5.45 -4.13 -22.50
CA ARG A 45 6.56 -5.01 -22.89
C ARG A 45 7.48 -4.41 -23.94
N THR A 46 6.97 -3.52 -24.79
CA THR A 46 7.81 -2.77 -25.73
C THR A 46 8.69 -1.70 -25.07
N ARG A 47 8.42 -1.33 -23.81
CA ARG A 47 9.08 -0.21 -23.11
C ARG A 47 9.81 -0.61 -21.83
N VAL A 48 9.53 -1.79 -21.29
CA VAL A 48 10.08 -2.26 -20.01
C VAL A 48 10.64 -3.66 -20.17
N LYS A 49 11.90 -3.84 -19.77
CA LYS A 49 12.51 -5.17 -19.73
C LYS A 49 12.05 -5.90 -18.48
N ILE A 50 11.97 -7.23 -18.58
CA ILE A 50 11.60 -8.10 -17.47
C ILE A 50 12.84 -8.87 -17.04
N GLU A 51 13.19 -8.77 -15.76
CA GLU A 51 14.21 -9.59 -15.13
C GLU A 51 13.66 -11.00 -14.92
N GLN A 52 14.45 -12.00 -15.30
CA GLN A 52 14.07 -13.41 -15.15
C GLN A 52 14.15 -13.81 -13.68
N GLY A 53 13.18 -14.60 -13.23
CA GLY A 53 13.11 -15.09 -11.86
C GLY A 53 12.04 -16.16 -11.71
N GLU A 54 11.71 -16.48 -10.47
CA GLU A 54 10.59 -17.38 -10.16
C GLU A 54 9.26 -16.70 -10.46
N SER A 55 8.39 -17.36 -11.21
CA SER A 55 7.02 -16.89 -11.44
C SER A 55 6.16 -17.13 -10.20
N LEU A 56 5.39 -16.12 -9.81
CA LEU A 56 4.45 -16.22 -8.71
C LEU A 56 3.08 -16.74 -9.14
N PRO A 57 2.32 -17.34 -8.19
CA PRO A 57 0.93 -17.69 -8.43
C PRO A 57 0.10 -16.46 -8.76
N ILE A 58 -0.93 -16.68 -9.57
CA ILE A 58 -1.89 -15.66 -10.00
C ILE A 58 -3.21 -15.96 -9.31
N LEU A 59 -3.97 -14.93 -8.95
CA LEU A 59 -5.31 -15.09 -8.40
C LEU A 59 -6.16 -16.00 -9.30
N GLU A 60 -6.86 -16.95 -8.70
CA GLU A 60 -7.69 -17.93 -9.42
C GLU A 60 -8.95 -17.28 -10.03
N GLU A 61 -9.53 -16.31 -9.34
CA GLU A 61 -10.73 -15.60 -9.76
C GLU A 61 -10.41 -14.16 -10.23
N PRO A 62 -11.22 -13.58 -11.12
CA PRO A 62 -11.09 -12.17 -11.46
C PRO A 62 -11.67 -11.27 -10.36
N LEU A 63 -11.01 -10.13 -10.13
CA LEU A 63 -11.54 -9.08 -9.25
C LEU A 63 -12.45 -8.14 -10.02
N THR A 64 -13.48 -7.64 -9.36
CA THR A 64 -14.21 -6.45 -9.80
C THR A 64 -13.36 -5.18 -9.66
N GLU A 65 -13.76 -4.09 -10.33
CA GLU A 65 -13.07 -2.80 -10.18
C GLU A 65 -13.12 -2.29 -8.73
N SER A 66 -14.23 -2.52 -8.03
CA SER A 66 -14.40 -2.17 -6.62
C SER A 66 -13.45 -2.94 -5.71
N GLU A 67 -13.35 -4.27 -5.90
CA GLU A 67 -12.44 -5.10 -5.10
C GLU A 67 -10.99 -4.79 -5.40
N PHE A 68 -10.63 -4.52 -6.66
CA PHE A 68 -9.27 -4.07 -6.96
C PHE A 68 -8.97 -2.71 -6.33
N LYS A 69 -9.93 -1.78 -6.33
CA LYS A 69 -9.74 -0.43 -5.78
C LYS A 69 -9.55 -0.43 -4.28
N GLU A 70 -10.48 -1.04 -3.56
CA GLU A 70 -10.47 -1.13 -2.11
C GLU A 70 -10.89 -2.55 -1.74
N PRO A 71 -9.93 -3.49 -1.67
CA PRO A 71 -10.24 -4.89 -1.42
C PRO A 71 -10.98 -5.03 -0.08
N PRO A 72 -12.15 -5.69 -0.04
CA PRO A 72 -12.78 -6.02 1.23
C PRO A 72 -11.92 -7.02 2.01
N LYS A 73 -12.22 -7.20 3.31
CA LYS A 73 -11.41 -8.05 4.21
C LYS A 73 -11.18 -9.46 3.66
N SER A 74 -12.19 -10.07 3.04
CA SER A 74 -12.08 -11.40 2.40
C SER A 74 -11.09 -11.39 1.25
N THR A 75 -11.19 -10.42 0.34
CA THR A 75 -10.26 -10.25 -0.78
C THR A 75 -8.84 -9.94 -0.32
N GLU A 76 -8.65 -9.11 0.72
CA GLU A 76 -7.31 -8.89 1.29
C GLU A 76 -6.70 -10.19 1.83
N LYS A 77 -7.51 -11.01 2.51
CA LYS A 77 -7.04 -12.31 3.02
C LYS A 77 -6.61 -13.20 1.86
N TRP A 78 -7.45 -13.34 0.85
CA TRP A 78 -7.16 -14.18 -0.31
C TRP A 78 -5.92 -13.72 -1.09
N ILE A 79 -5.77 -12.40 -1.29
CA ILE A 79 -4.56 -11.78 -1.86
C ILE A 79 -3.33 -12.20 -1.05
N PHE A 80 -3.39 -12.09 0.27
CA PHE A 80 -2.27 -12.44 1.13
C PHE A 80 -1.97 -13.94 1.11
N ASP A 81 -2.98 -14.81 1.27
CA ASP A 81 -2.81 -16.27 1.24
C ASP A 81 -2.17 -16.74 -0.07
N THR A 82 -2.54 -16.14 -1.20
CA THR A 82 -1.98 -16.47 -2.53
C THR A 82 -0.47 -16.19 -2.58
N TRP A 83 0.01 -15.24 -1.78
CA TRP A 83 1.35 -14.66 -1.85
C TRP A 83 2.07 -14.64 -0.50
N GLU A 84 1.70 -15.55 0.40
CA GLU A 84 2.23 -15.61 1.76
C GLU A 84 3.76 -15.82 1.77
N SER A 85 4.28 -16.51 0.76
CA SER A 85 5.72 -16.80 0.62
C SER A 85 6.58 -15.62 0.17
N ILE A 86 5.98 -14.48 -0.23
CA ILE A 86 6.75 -13.31 -0.67
C ILE A 86 7.51 -12.73 0.53
N SER A 87 8.81 -12.48 0.36
CA SER A 87 9.58 -11.80 1.40
C SER A 87 9.22 -10.30 1.53
N PRO A 88 9.29 -9.70 2.73
CA PRO A 88 9.12 -8.26 2.93
C PRO A 88 10.02 -7.40 2.03
N ALA A 89 11.23 -7.89 1.72
CA ALA A 89 12.17 -7.22 0.82
C ALA A 89 11.60 -7.10 -0.60
N ASN A 90 11.04 -8.18 -1.14
CA ASN A 90 10.41 -8.17 -2.48
C ASN A 90 9.11 -7.38 -2.47
N ALA A 91 8.27 -7.55 -1.45
CA ALA A 91 7.02 -6.80 -1.29
C ALA A 91 7.23 -5.29 -1.09
N SER A 92 8.45 -4.83 -0.84
CA SER A 92 8.78 -3.40 -0.77
C SER A 92 9.15 -2.79 -2.14
N ARG A 93 9.31 -3.61 -3.18
CA ARG A 93 9.82 -3.16 -4.50
C ARG A 93 8.70 -2.76 -5.43
N VAL A 94 8.86 -1.60 -6.06
CA VAL A 94 7.90 -1.05 -7.00
C VAL A 94 7.87 -1.87 -8.30
N THR A 95 9.02 -2.28 -8.81
CA THR A 95 9.17 -3.14 -9.99
C THR A 95 8.42 -4.46 -9.85
N PHE A 96 8.53 -5.08 -8.68
CA PHE A 96 7.86 -6.32 -8.33
C PHE A 96 6.33 -6.19 -8.44
N TRP A 97 5.74 -5.21 -7.78
CA TRP A 97 4.28 -5.01 -7.85
C TRP A 97 3.79 -4.51 -9.21
N GLY A 98 4.62 -3.76 -9.93
CA GLY A 98 4.34 -3.39 -11.32
C GLY A 98 4.21 -4.61 -12.22
N PHE A 99 5.15 -5.55 -12.11
CA PHE A 99 5.11 -6.80 -12.85
C PHE A 99 3.93 -7.67 -12.41
N MET A 100 3.71 -7.84 -11.11
CA MET A 100 2.56 -8.60 -10.59
C MET A 100 1.23 -8.07 -11.12
N THR A 101 1.04 -6.76 -11.14
CA THR A 101 -0.17 -6.14 -11.68
C THR A 101 -0.30 -6.39 -13.18
N LEU A 102 0.78 -6.26 -13.94
CA LEU A 102 0.79 -6.59 -15.37
C LEU A 102 0.37 -8.04 -15.61
N ARG A 103 0.92 -8.99 -14.86
CA ARG A 103 0.59 -10.42 -14.99
C ARG A 103 -0.89 -10.71 -14.71
N HIS A 104 -1.49 -10.02 -13.75
CA HIS A 104 -2.92 -10.13 -13.48
C HIS A 104 -3.78 -9.57 -14.61
N ILE A 105 -3.33 -8.52 -15.30
CA ILE A 105 -4.00 -8.00 -16.50
C ILE A 105 -3.88 -9.01 -17.64
N GLU A 106 -2.68 -9.55 -17.90
CA GLU A 106 -2.43 -10.55 -18.95
C GLU A 106 -3.27 -11.82 -18.78
N LYS A 107 -3.51 -12.23 -17.54
CA LYS A 107 -4.32 -13.39 -17.20
C LYS A 107 -5.81 -13.08 -17.04
N GLY A 108 -6.23 -11.85 -17.30
CA GLY A 108 -7.63 -11.42 -17.22
C GLY A 108 -8.20 -11.41 -15.80
N ARG A 109 -7.35 -11.35 -14.77
CA ARG A 109 -7.77 -11.29 -13.36
C ARG A 109 -8.17 -9.90 -12.92
N ILE A 110 -7.59 -8.89 -13.55
CA ILE A 110 -8.04 -7.50 -13.46
C ILE A 110 -8.05 -6.91 -14.86
N LYS A 111 -8.86 -5.88 -15.08
CA LYS A 111 -8.82 -5.13 -16.35
C LYS A 111 -7.89 -3.95 -16.21
N SER A 112 -7.12 -3.67 -17.27
CA SER A 112 -6.15 -2.57 -17.32
C SER A 112 -6.76 -1.22 -16.92
N TYR A 113 -7.98 -0.93 -17.34
CA TYR A 113 -8.65 0.34 -17.03
C TYR A 113 -9.01 0.50 -15.54
N TYR A 114 -8.99 -0.57 -14.73
CA TYR A 114 -9.19 -0.46 -13.27
C TYR A 114 -8.10 0.39 -12.59
N LEU A 115 -6.93 0.48 -13.21
CA LEU A 115 -5.83 1.35 -12.77
C LEU A 115 -6.23 2.84 -12.81
N ALA A 116 -7.15 3.23 -13.69
CA ALA A 116 -7.61 4.60 -13.81
C ALA A 116 -8.77 4.96 -12.87
N ALA A 117 -9.32 4.03 -12.10
CA ALA A 117 -10.45 4.32 -11.22
C ALA A 117 -10.06 5.24 -10.04
N ASN A 118 -11.00 6.01 -9.47
CA ASN A 118 -10.75 6.88 -8.30
C ASN A 118 -11.31 6.27 -7.01
N GLY A 119 -10.63 6.48 -5.87
CA GLY A 119 -11.22 6.26 -4.55
C GLY A 119 -12.44 7.15 -4.36
N GLY A 120 -13.62 6.58 -4.11
CA GLY A 120 -14.84 7.34 -3.81
C GLY A 120 -15.67 7.93 -4.97
N ALA A 121 -15.20 7.93 -6.22
CA ALA A 121 -16.00 8.42 -7.35
C ALA A 121 -16.98 7.37 -7.89
N GLN A 122 -18.15 7.83 -8.38
CA GLN A 122 -19.17 7.02 -9.07
C GLN A 122 -18.70 6.51 -10.44
N ALA A 123 -17.85 7.29 -11.13
CA ALA A 123 -17.37 6.96 -12.48
C ALA A 123 -16.27 5.89 -12.46
N GLY A 124 -16.44 4.86 -13.28
CA GLY A 124 -15.49 3.75 -13.42
C GLY A 124 -14.21 4.16 -14.15
N GLY A 125 -13.16 3.33 -14.07
CA GLY A 125 -11.86 3.62 -14.66
C GLY A 125 -11.89 3.85 -16.18
N LEU A 126 -12.68 3.05 -16.91
CA LEU A 126 -12.85 3.20 -18.36
C LEU A 126 -13.52 4.53 -18.74
N GLU A 127 -14.61 4.88 -18.06
CA GLU A 127 -15.34 6.13 -18.30
C GLU A 127 -14.45 7.35 -18.07
N ARG A 128 -13.61 7.31 -17.01
CA ARG A 128 -12.65 8.38 -16.74
C ARG A 128 -11.64 8.53 -17.87
N ILE A 129 -11.11 7.43 -18.40
CA ILE A 129 -10.17 7.46 -19.53
C ILE A 129 -10.86 8.05 -20.77
N ASP A 130 -12.03 7.54 -21.13
CA ASP A 130 -12.75 7.98 -22.33
C ASP A 130 -13.09 9.47 -22.27
N ARG A 131 -13.57 9.95 -21.12
CA ARG A 131 -13.87 11.37 -20.89
C ARG A 131 -12.60 12.22 -21.00
N ALA A 132 -11.51 11.81 -20.36
CA ALA A 132 -10.27 12.57 -20.38
C ALA A 132 -9.66 12.69 -21.78
N LEU A 133 -9.65 11.60 -22.54
CA LEU A 133 -9.17 11.59 -23.92
C LEU A 133 -10.04 12.45 -24.84
N LYS A 134 -11.38 12.41 -24.65
CA LYS A 134 -12.33 13.20 -25.44
C LYS A 134 -12.28 14.70 -25.13
N GLU A 135 -12.23 15.06 -23.85
CA GLU A 135 -12.29 16.46 -23.39
C GLU A 135 -10.91 17.11 -23.28
N GLY A 136 -9.84 16.31 -23.29
CA GLY A 136 -8.47 16.77 -23.08
C GLY A 136 -8.20 17.29 -21.66
N LYS A 137 -9.00 16.88 -20.67
CA LYS A 137 -8.89 17.29 -19.26
C LYS A 137 -8.49 16.10 -18.39
N ASP A 138 -7.87 16.37 -17.24
CA ASP A 138 -7.47 15.38 -16.23
C ASP A 138 -6.51 14.27 -16.74
N ILE A 139 -5.90 14.43 -17.91
CA ILE A 139 -5.00 13.42 -18.51
C ILE A 139 -3.83 13.11 -17.55
N ASP A 140 -3.12 14.14 -17.08
CA ASP A 140 -2.00 13.96 -16.12
C ASP A 140 -2.46 13.30 -14.81
N ILE A 141 -3.63 13.69 -14.30
CA ILE A 141 -4.17 13.16 -13.03
C ILE A 141 -4.49 11.67 -13.16
N ILE A 142 -5.12 11.26 -14.26
CA ILE A 142 -5.50 9.87 -14.49
C ILE A 142 -4.26 9.03 -14.79
N ALA A 143 -3.31 9.54 -15.58
CA ALA A 143 -2.05 8.85 -15.84
C ALA A 143 -1.25 8.59 -14.56
N ARG A 144 -1.11 9.61 -13.69
CA ARG A 144 -0.49 9.46 -12.35
C ARG A 144 -1.24 8.46 -11.48
N THR A 145 -2.57 8.46 -11.52
CA THR A 145 -3.41 7.51 -10.76
C THR A 145 -3.14 6.07 -11.21
N ALA A 146 -3.10 5.84 -12.52
CA ALA A 146 -2.85 4.51 -13.07
C ALA A 146 -1.45 4.00 -12.71
N LEU A 147 -0.42 4.83 -12.85
CA LEU A 147 0.94 4.46 -12.43
C LEU A 147 1.02 4.15 -10.92
N ARG A 148 0.38 4.98 -10.09
CA ARG A 148 0.29 4.78 -8.64
C ARG A 148 -0.34 3.43 -8.27
N ARG A 149 -1.41 3.04 -8.96
CA ARG A 149 -2.10 1.77 -8.69
C ARG A 149 -1.35 0.56 -9.22
N MET A 150 -0.65 0.72 -10.34
CA MET A 150 0.13 -0.36 -10.93
C MET A 150 1.27 -0.80 -10.02
N SER A 151 1.98 0.15 -9.42
CA SER A 151 3.23 -0.18 -8.71
C SER A 151 3.62 0.81 -7.60
N GLY A 152 2.92 1.93 -7.47
CA GLY A 152 3.35 3.08 -6.66
C GLY A 152 4.14 4.13 -7.47
N LEU A 153 4.62 5.18 -6.79
CA LEU A 153 5.49 6.23 -7.31
C LEU A 153 6.76 6.41 -6.45
N PRO A 154 7.97 6.29 -7.00
CA PRO A 154 9.21 6.47 -6.23
C PRO A 154 9.45 7.92 -5.82
N GLU A 155 9.14 8.87 -6.70
CA GLU A 155 9.64 10.26 -6.62
C GLU A 155 8.86 11.16 -5.64
N ALA A 156 7.68 10.75 -5.16
CA ALA A 156 6.85 11.59 -4.29
C ALA A 156 7.22 11.52 -2.79
N ARG A 157 8.36 10.89 -2.42
CA ARG A 157 8.85 10.49 -1.07
C ARG A 157 8.96 8.95 -0.91
N GLY A 158 9.81 8.31 -1.75
CA GLY A 158 10.45 6.98 -1.64
C GLY A 158 9.70 5.83 -0.96
N ASN A 159 9.56 4.67 -1.62
CA ASN A 159 8.96 3.38 -1.19
C ASN A 159 7.56 3.42 -0.55
N ARG A 160 7.14 4.48 0.18
CA ARG A 160 5.80 4.69 0.76
C ARG A 160 4.67 4.37 -0.21
N SER A 161 4.86 4.74 -1.46
CA SER A 161 3.79 4.73 -2.44
C SER A 161 3.29 3.33 -2.77
N VAL A 162 4.13 2.30 -2.63
CA VAL A 162 3.73 0.90 -2.87
C VAL A 162 2.82 0.39 -1.75
N TYR A 163 3.08 0.77 -0.50
CA TYR A 163 2.24 0.41 0.65
C TYR A 163 0.88 1.11 0.62
N VAL A 164 0.81 2.31 0.03
CA VAL A 164 -0.38 3.17 0.09
C VAL A 164 -1.23 3.11 -1.16
N ASN A 165 -0.61 3.18 -2.34
CA ASN A 165 -1.33 3.41 -3.59
C ASN A 165 -1.52 2.17 -4.46
N CYS A 166 -0.65 1.17 -4.31
CA CYS A 166 -0.78 -0.09 -5.05
C CYS A 166 -1.72 -1.02 -4.26
N PRO A 167 -2.91 -1.37 -4.80
CA PRO A 167 -3.90 -2.11 -4.01
C PRO A 167 -3.45 -3.51 -3.58
N PHE A 168 -2.78 -4.26 -4.46
CA PHE A 168 -2.25 -5.59 -4.13
C PHE A 168 -1.21 -5.51 -3.00
N SER A 169 -0.21 -4.63 -3.16
CA SER A 169 0.80 -4.39 -2.13
C SER A 169 0.19 -3.96 -0.80
N ARG A 170 -0.74 -3.01 -0.82
CA ARG A 170 -1.42 -2.54 0.39
C ARG A 170 -2.15 -3.66 1.12
N ALA A 171 -2.92 -4.47 0.39
CA ALA A 171 -3.63 -5.61 0.94
C ALA A 171 -2.65 -6.63 1.57
N TRP A 172 -1.58 -6.95 0.84
CA TRP A 172 -0.54 -7.85 1.31
C TRP A 172 0.12 -7.33 2.60
N TRP A 173 0.55 -6.06 2.63
CA TRP A 173 1.22 -5.47 3.79
C TRP A 173 0.33 -5.35 5.02
N ARG A 174 -0.96 -5.03 4.86
CA ARG A 174 -1.92 -5.01 5.96
C ARG A 174 -2.00 -6.38 6.62
N ARG A 175 -2.08 -7.45 5.82
CA ARG A 175 -2.18 -8.82 6.32
C ARG A 175 -0.86 -9.32 6.90
N TYR A 176 0.27 -9.05 6.24
CA TYR A 176 1.60 -9.36 6.76
C TYR A 176 1.82 -8.75 8.14
N MET A 177 1.56 -7.44 8.30
CA MET A 177 1.69 -6.78 9.60
C MET A 177 0.71 -7.33 10.64
N ALA A 178 -0.50 -7.74 10.23
CA ALA A 178 -1.45 -8.35 11.15
C ALA A 178 -0.99 -9.72 11.64
N GLN A 179 -0.40 -10.54 10.77
CA GLN A 179 0.19 -11.82 11.14
C GLN A 179 1.41 -11.63 12.06
N GLU A 180 2.30 -10.70 11.74
CA GLU A 180 3.46 -10.36 12.59
C GLU A 180 3.02 -9.98 14.01
N VAL A 181 1.90 -9.24 14.12
CA VAL A 181 1.31 -8.88 15.42
C VAL A 181 0.72 -10.11 16.12
N ARG A 182 -0.05 -10.93 15.40
CA ARG A 182 -0.69 -12.12 15.97
C ARG A 182 0.31 -13.14 16.50
N GLU A 183 1.46 -13.29 15.85
CA GLU A 183 2.53 -14.21 16.28
C GLU A 183 3.21 -13.76 17.59
N GLN A 184 3.07 -12.48 17.96
CA GLN A 184 3.76 -11.88 19.11
C GLN A 184 2.78 -11.32 20.15
N SER A 185 1.48 -11.58 20.01
CA SER A 185 0.44 -11.04 20.89
C SER A 185 -0.78 -11.93 21.00
N ASP A 186 -1.55 -11.72 22.08
CA ASP A 186 -2.83 -12.38 22.27
C ASP A 186 -3.99 -11.65 21.56
N ALA A 187 -3.72 -10.59 20.78
CA ALA A 187 -4.76 -9.83 20.08
C ALA A 187 -5.43 -10.65 18.98
N GLU A 188 -6.75 -10.52 18.88
CA GLU A 188 -7.51 -11.21 17.84
C GLU A 188 -7.24 -10.60 16.46
N MET A 189 -7.07 -11.47 15.46
CA MET A 189 -6.76 -11.06 14.07
C MET A 189 -7.79 -10.07 13.51
N ALA A 190 -9.07 -10.24 13.89
CA ALA A 190 -10.14 -9.35 13.46
C ALA A 190 -9.94 -7.90 13.94
N ASP A 191 -9.43 -7.74 15.17
CA ASP A 191 -9.22 -6.43 15.79
C ASP A 191 -7.98 -5.74 15.24
N ILE A 192 -6.91 -6.51 15.02
CA ILE A 192 -5.70 -6.01 14.37
C ILE A 192 -6.03 -5.51 12.95
N ILE A 193 -6.78 -6.29 12.16
CA ILE A 193 -7.21 -5.88 10.82
C ILE A 193 -8.14 -4.66 10.88
N LYS A 194 -9.01 -4.57 11.88
CA LYS A 194 -9.87 -3.39 12.08
C LYS A 194 -9.02 -2.12 12.26
N VAL A 195 -7.94 -2.16 13.06
CA VAL A 195 -6.99 -1.04 13.19
C VAL A 195 -6.38 -0.66 11.84
N LEU A 196 -5.88 -1.64 11.10
CA LEU A 196 -5.15 -1.40 9.84
C LEU A 196 -6.05 -0.95 8.68
N THR A 197 -7.37 -1.10 8.83
CA THR A 197 -8.38 -0.75 7.82
C THR A 197 -9.32 0.39 8.24
N VAL A 198 -9.20 0.92 9.47
CA VAL A 198 -10.12 1.93 10.03
C VAL A 198 -10.26 3.16 9.13
N SER A 199 -9.16 3.66 8.56
CA SER A 199 -9.21 4.69 7.53
C SER A 199 -7.94 4.67 6.68
N GLN A 200 -8.06 5.15 5.45
CA GLN A 200 -6.91 5.35 4.58
C GLN A 200 -5.91 6.37 5.18
N SER A 201 -6.41 7.46 5.78
CA SER A 201 -5.55 8.47 6.42
C SER A 201 -4.72 7.90 7.57
N TYR A 202 -5.29 6.97 8.33
CA TYR A 202 -4.61 6.29 9.42
C TYR A 202 -3.50 5.36 8.91
N TRP A 203 -3.82 4.51 7.93
CA TRP A 203 -2.84 3.66 7.27
C TRP A 203 -1.68 4.48 6.70
N GLU A 204 -1.98 5.57 6.00
CA GLU A 204 -0.96 6.48 5.47
C GLU A 204 -0.11 7.11 6.57
N GLY A 205 -0.72 7.52 7.69
CA GLY A 205 -0.02 8.02 8.87
C GLY A 205 0.96 6.99 9.45
N LEU A 206 0.51 5.74 9.62
CA LEU A 206 1.35 4.64 10.09
C LEU A 206 2.52 4.36 9.15
N ILE A 207 2.25 4.22 7.84
CA ILE A 207 3.31 3.96 6.85
C ILE A 207 4.30 5.12 6.76
N ASN A 208 3.84 6.38 6.87
CA ASN A 208 4.74 7.54 6.91
C ASN A 208 5.75 7.42 8.04
N LEU A 209 5.31 6.95 9.19
CA LEU A 209 6.19 6.71 10.32
C LEU A 209 7.12 5.56 9.98
N VAL A 210 6.62 4.37 9.63
CA VAL A 210 7.43 3.16 9.32
C VAL A 210 8.54 3.43 8.31
N VAL A 211 8.26 4.17 7.23
CA VAL A 211 9.22 4.40 6.13
C VAL A 211 10.20 5.55 6.41
N SER A 212 9.89 6.45 7.34
CA SER A 212 10.79 7.57 7.64
C SER A 212 12.08 7.08 8.32
N ARG A 213 13.24 7.47 7.77
CA ARG A 213 14.60 7.04 8.20
C ARG A 213 14.90 7.23 9.70
N ASN A 214 14.11 8.05 10.40
CA ASN A 214 14.30 8.38 11.81
C ASN A 214 13.25 7.72 12.73
N SER A 215 12.31 6.92 12.23
CA SER A 215 11.25 6.37 13.08
C SER A 215 11.62 5.06 13.78
N VAL A 216 11.00 4.86 14.94
CA VAL A 216 11.06 3.59 15.69
C VAL A 216 10.30 2.48 15.02
N LEU A 217 9.37 2.82 14.14
CA LEU A 217 8.43 1.86 13.57
C LEU A 217 9.02 1.04 12.41
N GLY A 218 10.26 1.34 12.00
CA GLY A 218 11.06 0.41 11.21
C GLY A 218 11.36 -0.89 11.98
N ASP A 219 11.44 -0.83 13.31
CA ASP A 219 11.61 -2.01 14.17
C ASP A 219 10.30 -2.80 14.28
N ALA A 220 10.38 -4.10 13.99
CA ALA A 220 9.22 -5.00 14.00
C ALA A 220 8.56 -5.11 15.38
N LYS A 221 9.34 -5.15 16.47
CA LYS A 221 8.79 -5.26 17.83
C LYS A 221 7.99 -4.01 18.20
N VAL A 222 8.52 -2.84 17.88
CA VAL A 222 7.86 -1.56 18.22
C VAL A 222 6.62 -1.35 17.35
N ARG A 223 6.71 -1.62 16.05
CA ARG A 223 5.54 -1.61 15.16
C ARG A 223 4.45 -2.55 15.68
N THR A 224 4.83 -3.76 16.06
CA THR A 224 3.90 -4.76 16.59
C THR A 224 3.23 -4.30 17.88
N ALA A 225 4.02 -3.85 18.85
CA ALA A 225 3.51 -3.34 20.12
C ALA A 225 2.57 -2.14 19.94
N LEU A 226 2.89 -1.24 19.01
CA LEU A 226 2.03 -0.11 18.67
C LEU A 226 0.68 -0.60 18.13
N ILE A 227 0.68 -1.43 17.07
CA ILE A 227 -0.55 -1.94 16.45
C ILE A 227 -1.40 -2.71 17.49
N TRP A 228 -0.76 -3.49 18.37
CA TRP A 228 -1.42 -4.19 19.46
C TRP A 228 -2.03 -3.23 20.49
N ALA A 229 -1.31 -2.20 20.93
CA ALA A 229 -1.88 -1.20 21.83
C ALA A 229 -3.12 -0.55 21.21
N LEU A 230 -3.06 -0.24 19.91
CA LEU A 230 -4.17 0.38 19.19
C LEU A 230 -5.38 -0.54 19.02
N SER A 231 -5.19 -1.86 18.88
CA SER A 231 -6.31 -2.80 18.84
C SER A 231 -7.08 -2.82 20.15
N ASP A 232 -6.39 -2.71 21.30
CA ASP A 232 -7.05 -2.55 22.60
C ASP A 232 -7.92 -1.28 22.63
N PHE A 233 -7.43 -0.16 22.08
CA PHE A 233 -8.15 1.13 22.09
C PHE A 233 -9.38 1.15 21.18
N ILE A 234 -9.36 0.47 20.03
CA ILE A 234 -10.50 0.44 19.10
C ILE A 234 -11.70 -0.34 19.66
N ASN A 235 -11.44 -1.27 20.58
CA ASN A 235 -12.47 -2.08 21.23
C ASN A 235 -13.03 -1.42 22.49
N ASP A 236 -12.44 -0.31 22.93
CA ASP A 236 -12.91 0.48 24.05
C ASP A 236 -13.87 1.56 23.52
N GLU A 237 -15.19 1.32 23.66
CA GLU A 237 -16.26 2.19 23.14
C GLU A 237 -16.12 3.65 23.61
N ASP A 238 -15.60 3.86 24.83
CA ASP A 238 -15.39 5.18 25.41
C ASP A 238 -14.20 5.93 24.80
N LYS A 239 -13.29 5.25 24.08
CA LYS A 239 -12.04 5.84 23.56
C LYS A 239 -12.00 5.97 22.03
N HIS A 240 -13.01 5.45 21.33
CA HIS A 240 -13.10 5.45 19.88
C HIS A 240 -13.08 6.86 19.25
N TYR A 241 -13.56 7.89 19.98
CA TYR A 241 -13.61 9.28 19.47
C TYR A 241 -12.26 10.02 19.47
N LEU A 242 -11.23 9.52 20.17
CA LEU A 242 -9.91 10.16 20.28
C LEU A 242 -8.95 9.79 19.14
N PHE A 243 -9.39 8.92 18.22
CA PHE A 243 -8.52 8.09 17.39
C PHE A 243 -7.86 8.80 16.19
N HIS A 244 -8.43 9.87 15.64
CA HIS A 244 -8.02 10.33 14.29
C HIS A 244 -6.86 11.32 14.22
N GLU A 245 -6.69 12.26 15.17
CA GLU A 245 -5.56 13.21 15.13
C GLU A 245 -4.70 13.21 16.40
N LYS A 246 -5.34 13.07 17.58
CA LYS A 246 -4.62 13.07 18.86
C LYS A 246 -3.75 11.83 19.04
N VAL A 247 -4.20 10.66 18.55
CA VAL A 247 -3.44 9.41 18.60
C VAL A 247 -2.22 9.47 17.67
N LEU A 248 -2.36 9.91 16.41
CA LEU A 248 -1.20 10.06 15.50
C LEU A 248 -0.19 11.10 16.00
N GLY A 249 -0.67 12.25 16.49
CA GLY A 249 0.20 13.27 17.10
C GLY A 249 0.82 12.85 18.44
N ARG A 250 0.23 11.88 19.16
CA ARG A 250 0.82 11.25 20.36
C ARG A 250 1.80 10.16 19.99
N ILE A 251 1.49 9.30 19.01
CA ILE A 251 2.41 8.31 18.43
C ILE A 251 3.67 9.04 17.94
N GLN A 252 3.53 10.15 17.22
CA GLN A 252 4.64 10.99 16.78
C GLN A 252 5.45 11.56 17.94
N ARG A 253 4.81 11.97 19.04
CA ARG A 253 5.51 12.47 20.24
C ARG A 253 6.24 11.37 21.00
N LEU A 254 5.62 10.21 21.18
CA LEU A 254 6.22 9.02 21.80
C LEU A 254 7.42 8.52 20.97
N ILE A 255 7.33 8.58 19.64
CA ILE A 255 8.42 8.30 18.71
C ILE A 255 9.48 9.41 18.71
N GLY A 256 9.12 10.67 18.98
CA GLY A 256 10.05 11.81 19.05
C GLY A 256 10.93 11.82 20.30
N ILE A 257 10.52 11.14 21.37
CA ILE A 257 11.29 10.98 22.63
C ILE A 257 12.53 10.07 22.45
N ARG A 258 12.73 9.52 21.24
CA ARG A 258 13.70 8.47 20.87
C ARG A 258 15.19 8.85 20.81
N SER A 259 15.65 9.91 21.46
CA SER A 259 17.03 9.88 21.98
C SER A 259 17.17 8.88 23.14
N ALA A 260 16.07 8.45 23.77
CA ALA A 260 16.05 7.51 24.90
C ALA A 260 15.74 6.03 24.54
N TRP A 261 15.38 5.69 23.31
CA TRP A 261 14.82 4.36 22.98
C TRP A 261 15.76 3.47 22.14
N GLN A 262 17.05 3.81 22.06
CA GLN A 262 18.10 2.86 21.61
C GLN A 262 18.27 1.69 22.58
N GLU A 263 17.79 1.82 23.83
CA GLU A 263 17.81 0.78 24.87
C GLU A 263 16.63 -0.21 24.77
N LEU A 264 15.66 0.02 23.89
CA LEU A 264 14.47 -0.85 23.79
C LEU A 264 14.69 -2.22 23.15
N GLY A 265 15.86 -2.48 22.57
CA GLY A 265 16.19 -3.80 22.02
C GLY A 265 16.09 -4.93 23.07
N VAL A 266 16.16 -4.58 24.36
CA VAL A 266 16.09 -5.48 25.51
C VAL A 266 14.64 -5.86 25.87
N PHE A 267 13.66 -5.01 25.58
CA PHE A 267 12.29 -5.22 26.02
C PHE A 267 11.51 -6.16 25.08
N SER A 268 10.59 -6.90 25.68
CA SER A 268 9.58 -7.69 24.97
C SER A 268 8.53 -6.80 24.33
N VAL A 269 7.83 -7.32 23.32
CA VAL A 269 6.69 -6.63 22.67
C VAL A 269 5.64 -6.19 23.69
N LYS A 270 5.37 -7.03 24.70
CA LYS A 270 4.39 -6.75 25.75
C LYS A 270 4.80 -5.56 26.63
N GLU A 271 6.08 -5.48 27.01
CA GLU A 271 6.59 -4.33 27.79
C GLU A 271 6.51 -3.04 26.98
N ILE A 272 6.88 -3.09 25.69
CA ILE A 272 6.77 -1.93 24.80
C ILE A 272 5.29 -1.50 24.65
N LYS A 273 4.36 -2.47 24.57
CA LYS A 273 2.92 -2.20 24.48
C LYS A 273 2.41 -1.42 25.68
N GLU A 274 2.78 -1.83 26.90
CA GLU A 274 2.32 -1.14 28.13
C GLU A 274 2.88 0.29 28.21
N ILE A 275 4.16 0.50 27.87
CA ILE A 275 4.76 1.85 27.79
C ILE A 275 3.98 2.73 26.80
N ILE A 276 3.63 2.18 25.64
CA ILE A 276 2.84 2.89 24.62
C ILE A 276 1.44 3.22 25.18
N LYS A 277 0.78 2.29 25.87
CA LYS A 277 -0.54 2.50 26.48
C LYS A 277 -0.52 3.58 27.56
N GLU A 278 0.49 3.59 28.42
CA GLU A 278 0.69 4.65 29.42
C GLU A 278 0.80 6.03 28.76
N GLY A 279 1.52 6.12 27.63
CA GLY A 279 1.62 7.35 26.83
C GLY A 279 0.31 7.78 26.15
N PHE A 280 -0.68 6.89 26.04
CA PHE A 280 -2.01 7.19 25.49
C PHE A 280 -3.01 7.63 26.56
N ILE A 281 -2.80 7.30 27.83
CA ILE A 281 -3.62 7.81 28.94
C ILE A 281 -3.34 9.31 29.04
N PRO A 282 -4.34 10.21 28.94
CA PRO A 282 -4.13 11.61 29.26
C PRO A 282 -3.56 11.65 30.68
N SER A 283 -2.34 12.17 30.87
CA SER A 283 -1.90 12.59 32.19
C SER A 283 -3.04 13.43 32.75
N ALA A 284 -3.67 12.98 33.83
CA ALA A 284 -4.54 13.82 34.62
C ALA A 284 -3.66 15.00 35.05
N GLN A 285 -3.72 16.09 34.29
CA GLN A 285 -3.06 17.31 34.69
C GLN A 285 -3.87 17.84 35.88
N PRO A 286 -3.23 18.13 37.03
CA PRO A 286 -3.86 18.93 38.06
C PRO A 286 -4.18 20.34 37.54
#